data_AF-A0A378YGY2-F1
#
_entry.id   AF-A0A378YGY2-F1
#
_cell.length_a   1.000
_cell.length_b   1.000
_cell.length_c   1.000
_cell.angle_alpha   90.00
_cell.angle_beta   90.00
_cell.angle_gamma   90.00
#
_symmetry.space_group_name_H-M   'P 1'
#
loop_
_entity.id
_entity.type
_entity.pdbx_description
1 polymer ?
#
loop_
_entity_poly.entity_id
_entity_poly.type
_entity_poly.pdbx_seq_one_letter_code
_entity_poly.pdbx_strand_id
1 'polypeptide(L)'
;MAAPITLAGSTPRTLSAQAIDTCTRARSEAEVRSLWGRIKDWFLGTHKEDAKLAIFRLANAPNAQAQFDAFLELIGYVAPAHRDQLHFCVGENEAPAFRVADHRIEVKDDWRGLTASETLTPDDTARLLLSLRYQDLPVAAEFHDFGVGLLHDRTADSVLNSQWLYLVRSPELVRALEWFGLHRNDAEGDFAYQVDRQVEKMYFETCANDEAAARAGRNAMNLAIIVTEMVRTRETFDAIRAVERRADIPRA
;
A
#
# COMPACT_ATOMS: atom_id res chain seq x y z
N MET A 1 19.67 15.22 -57.60
CA MET A 1 20.40 15.21 -56.31
C MET A 1 19.36 15.16 -55.20
N ALA A 2 19.35 14.09 -54.42
CA ALA A 2 18.28 13.76 -53.49
C ALA A 2 18.36 14.61 -52.21
N ALA A 3 17.18 15.04 -51.73
CA ALA A 3 17.02 15.83 -50.52
C ALA A 3 17.29 15.00 -49.24
N PRO A 4 17.86 15.61 -48.18
CA PRO A 4 18.00 14.94 -46.89
C PRO A 4 16.66 14.92 -46.15
N ILE A 5 16.22 13.71 -45.78
CA ILE A 5 15.08 13.46 -44.90
C ILE A 5 15.50 13.86 -43.48
N THR A 6 14.91 14.94 -42.95
CA THR A 6 15.01 15.32 -41.55
C THR A 6 13.83 14.72 -40.79
N LEU A 7 14.10 13.70 -39.98
CA LEU A 7 13.18 13.15 -38.98
C LEU A 7 13.04 14.15 -37.82
N ALA A 8 12.16 15.14 -37.99
CA ALA A 8 11.68 15.96 -36.88
C ALA A 8 10.65 15.13 -36.09
N GLY A 9 11.08 14.67 -34.90
CA GLY A 9 10.25 13.94 -33.96
C GLY A 9 9.07 14.78 -33.49
N SER A 10 7.89 14.47 -34.03
CA SER A 10 6.62 14.91 -33.50
C SER A 10 6.16 13.96 -32.39
N THR A 11 6.24 14.39 -31.13
CA THR A 11 5.37 13.85 -30.08
C THR A 11 4.70 14.97 -29.30
N PRO A 12 3.53 15.45 -29.75
CA PRO A 12 2.56 16.05 -28.87
C PRO A 12 1.68 14.91 -28.32
N ARG A 13 2.01 14.37 -27.13
CA ARG A 13 1.11 13.45 -26.41
C ARG A 13 0.37 14.21 -25.32
N THR A 14 -0.44 15.18 -25.71
CA THR A 14 -1.46 15.73 -24.81
C THR A 14 -2.68 14.81 -24.92
N LEU A 15 -2.89 13.98 -23.90
CA LEU A 15 -4.02 13.06 -23.84
C LEU A 15 -5.33 13.88 -23.74
N SER A 16 -6.27 13.64 -24.63
CA SER A 16 -7.59 14.29 -24.57
C SER A 16 -8.47 13.65 -23.50
N ALA A 17 -9.27 14.47 -22.82
CA ALA A 17 -10.22 14.03 -21.79
C ALA A 17 -11.19 12.92 -22.27
N GLN A 18 -11.41 12.81 -23.59
CA GLN A 18 -12.25 11.79 -24.23
C GLN A 18 -11.61 10.39 -24.25
N ALA A 19 -10.27 10.31 -24.30
CA ALA A 19 -9.55 9.04 -24.16
C ALA A 19 -9.60 8.53 -22.70
N ILE A 20 -9.63 9.45 -21.74
CA ILE A 20 -9.74 9.17 -20.30
C ILE A 20 -11.13 8.59 -19.95
N ASP A 21 -12.18 9.09 -20.60
CA ASP A 21 -13.57 8.64 -20.41
C ASP A 21 -13.85 7.26 -21.03
N THR A 22 -13.08 6.87 -22.05
CA THR A 22 -13.14 5.53 -22.64
C THR A 22 -12.37 4.50 -21.79
N CYS A 23 -11.32 4.93 -21.09
CA CYS A 23 -10.52 4.10 -20.18
C CYS A 23 -11.15 3.81 -18.81
N THR A 24 -12.17 4.58 -18.39
CA THR A 24 -12.84 4.41 -17.08
C THR A 24 -13.83 3.24 -17.04
N ARG A 25 -14.14 2.61 -18.18
CA ARG A 25 -15.06 1.46 -18.28
C ARG A 25 -14.36 0.13 -18.51
N ALA A 26 -13.05 0.11 -18.29
CA ALA A 26 -12.17 -0.95 -18.71
C ALA A 26 -12.39 -2.30 -18.01
N ARG A 27 -12.84 -3.31 -18.75
CA ARG A 27 -13.06 -4.70 -18.31
C ARG A 27 -12.51 -5.73 -19.32
N SER A 28 -11.58 -5.36 -20.21
CA SER A 28 -11.20 -6.19 -21.38
C SER A 28 -9.69 -6.36 -21.61
N GLU A 29 -9.35 -7.43 -22.32
CA GLU A 29 -7.98 -7.82 -22.71
C GLU A 29 -7.22 -6.70 -23.47
N ALA A 30 -7.94 -5.82 -24.18
CA ALA A 30 -7.35 -4.69 -24.89
C ALA A 30 -6.77 -3.62 -23.93
N GLU A 31 -7.36 -3.43 -22.75
CA GLU A 31 -6.83 -2.53 -21.73
C GLU A 31 -5.62 -3.13 -21.03
N VAL A 32 -5.62 -4.45 -20.81
CA VAL A 32 -4.43 -5.17 -20.32
C VAL A 32 -3.26 -5.02 -21.29
N ARG A 33 -3.51 -5.07 -22.61
CA ARG A 33 -2.47 -4.83 -23.64
C ARG A 33 -1.97 -3.38 -23.66
N SER A 34 -2.86 -2.40 -23.47
CA SER A 34 -2.52 -0.97 -23.38
C SER A 34 -1.73 -0.62 -22.11
N LEU A 35 -2.13 -1.19 -20.97
CA LEU A 35 -1.41 -1.12 -19.71
C LEU A 35 -0.03 -1.75 -19.86
N TRP A 36 0.05 -2.96 -20.41
CA TRP A 36 1.30 -3.68 -20.62
C TRP A 36 2.33 -2.87 -21.42
N GLY A 37 1.89 -2.16 -22.47
CA GLY A 37 2.75 -1.28 -23.25
C GLY A 37 3.44 -0.17 -22.42
N ARG A 38 2.83 0.25 -21.30
CA ARG A 38 3.33 1.29 -20.39
C ARG A 38 4.20 0.73 -19.25
N ILE A 39 3.89 -0.46 -18.75
CA ILE A 39 4.52 -1.00 -17.52
C ILE A 39 5.56 -2.11 -17.77
N LYS A 40 5.70 -2.60 -19.01
CA LYS A 40 6.60 -3.72 -19.35
C LYS A 40 8.07 -3.54 -18.95
N ASP A 41 8.51 -2.30 -18.76
CA ASP A 41 9.91 -1.97 -18.44
C ASP A 41 10.15 -1.92 -16.93
N TRP A 42 9.08 -2.06 -16.11
CA TRP A 42 9.16 -2.05 -14.65
C TRP A 42 9.47 -3.41 -14.03
N PHE A 43 9.25 -4.48 -14.80
CA PHE A 43 9.44 -5.85 -14.35
C PHE A 43 10.82 -6.35 -14.75
N LEU A 44 11.44 -7.12 -13.86
CA LEU A 44 12.67 -7.85 -14.17
C LEU A 44 12.43 -8.70 -15.44
N GLY A 45 13.41 -8.72 -16.35
CA GLY A 45 13.24 -9.27 -17.70
C GLY A 45 12.66 -10.68 -17.78
N THR A 46 12.89 -11.50 -16.75
CA THR A 46 12.41 -12.87 -16.60
C THR A 46 10.97 -13.01 -16.13
N HIS A 47 10.39 -11.97 -15.49
CA HIS A 47 9.05 -12.03 -14.88
C HIS A 47 7.97 -11.28 -15.67
N LYS A 48 8.27 -10.90 -16.92
CA LYS A 48 7.36 -10.10 -17.73
C LYS A 48 6.03 -10.81 -18.01
N GLU A 49 6.07 -12.09 -18.38
CA GLU A 49 4.83 -12.85 -18.62
C GLU A 49 4.07 -13.16 -17.31
N ASP A 50 4.79 -13.43 -16.22
CA ASP A 50 4.19 -13.66 -14.90
C ASP A 50 3.48 -12.39 -14.38
N ALA A 51 4.09 -11.22 -14.58
CA ALA A 51 3.50 -9.93 -14.21
C ALA A 51 2.21 -9.62 -14.99
N LYS A 52 2.16 -9.94 -16.29
CA LYS A 52 0.91 -9.83 -17.06
C LYS A 52 -0.18 -10.70 -16.47
N LEU A 53 0.16 -11.95 -16.14
CA LEU A 53 -0.78 -12.91 -15.60
C LEU A 53 -1.30 -12.46 -14.23
N ALA A 54 -0.42 -11.95 -13.36
CA ALA A 54 -0.78 -11.39 -12.07
C ALA A 54 -1.73 -10.19 -12.21
N ILE A 55 -1.48 -9.27 -13.15
CA ILE A 55 -2.40 -8.14 -13.42
C ILE A 55 -3.75 -8.62 -13.94
N PHE A 56 -3.75 -9.60 -14.85
CA PHE A 56 -5.00 -10.16 -15.37
C PHE A 56 -5.82 -10.82 -14.26
N ARG A 57 -5.16 -11.58 -13.36
CA ARG A 57 -5.77 -12.19 -12.18
C ARG A 57 -6.29 -11.13 -11.21
N LEU A 58 -5.53 -10.07 -10.96
CA LEU A 58 -5.92 -8.95 -10.10
C LEU A 58 -7.21 -8.27 -10.60
N ALA A 59 -7.31 -8.04 -11.91
CA ALA A 59 -8.48 -7.40 -12.51
C ALA A 59 -9.73 -8.31 -12.59
N ASN A 60 -9.53 -9.62 -12.80
CA ASN A 60 -10.61 -10.59 -13.03
C ASN A 60 -10.86 -11.53 -11.84
N ALA A 61 -10.26 -11.27 -10.68
CA ALA A 61 -10.39 -12.12 -9.52
C ALA A 61 -11.85 -12.22 -9.03
N PRO A 62 -12.28 -13.42 -8.61
CA PRO A 62 -13.65 -13.65 -8.15
C PRO A 62 -13.93 -13.06 -6.76
N ASN A 63 -12.90 -12.82 -5.95
CA ASN A 63 -13.00 -12.37 -4.56
C ASN A 63 -11.77 -11.53 -4.17
N ALA A 64 -11.86 -10.83 -3.04
CA ALA A 64 -10.78 -9.95 -2.59
C ALA A 64 -9.51 -10.72 -2.21
N GLN A 65 -9.60 -11.97 -1.75
CA GLN A 65 -8.43 -12.80 -1.45
C GLN A 65 -7.60 -13.09 -2.72
N ALA A 66 -8.26 -13.49 -3.80
CA ALA A 66 -7.60 -13.74 -5.08
C ALA A 66 -7.02 -12.46 -5.70
N GLN A 67 -7.64 -11.30 -5.44
CA GLN A 67 -7.02 -10.01 -5.81
C GLN A 67 -5.73 -9.79 -5.03
N PHE A 68 -5.75 -10.03 -3.73
CA PHE A 68 -4.59 -9.84 -2.88
C PHE A 68 -3.44 -10.79 -3.21
N ASP A 69 -3.72 -12.07 -3.44
CA ASP A 69 -2.69 -13.04 -3.83
C ASP A 69 -2.04 -12.62 -5.16
N ALA A 70 -2.85 -12.16 -6.13
CA ALA A 70 -2.36 -11.65 -7.39
C ALA A 70 -1.56 -10.35 -7.24
N PHE A 71 -1.95 -9.47 -6.32
CA PHE A 71 -1.20 -8.25 -6.00
C PHE A 71 0.14 -8.59 -5.31
N LEU A 72 0.15 -9.56 -4.41
CA LEU A 72 1.35 -10.05 -3.72
C LEU A 72 2.35 -10.66 -4.72
N GLU A 73 1.88 -11.46 -5.67
CA GLU A 73 2.70 -11.93 -6.79
C GLU A 73 3.27 -10.73 -7.59
N LEU A 74 2.43 -9.74 -7.90
CA LEU A 74 2.80 -8.60 -8.72
C LEU A 74 3.89 -7.72 -8.08
N ILE A 75 3.77 -7.38 -6.79
CA ILE A 75 4.81 -6.65 -6.04
C ILE A 75 6.10 -7.48 -5.89
N GLY A 76 5.99 -8.80 -6.02
CA GLY A 76 7.09 -9.75 -6.12
C GLY A 76 8.01 -9.47 -7.32
N TYR A 77 7.41 -9.14 -8.46
CA TYR A 77 8.07 -9.08 -9.77
C TYR A 77 8.61 -7.70 -10.18
N VAL A 78 8.20 -6.64 -9.48
CA VAL A 78 8.60 -5.26 -9.79
C VAL A 78 10.03 -4.98 -9.32
N ALA A 79 10.82 -4.36 -10.19
CA ALA A 79 12.16 -3.91 -9.86
C ALA A 79 12.11 -2.80 -8.79
N PRO A 80 13.08 -2.72 -7.85
CA PRO A 80 13.05 -1.74 -6.76
C PRO A 80 12.77 -0.30 -7.19
N ALA A 81 13.36 0.13 -8.31
CA ALA A 81 13.22 1.48 -8.86
C ALA A 81 11.79 1.86 -9.34
N HIS A 82 10.88 0.89 -9.42
CA HIS A 82 9.51 1.09 -9.89
C HIS A 82 8.45 0.66 -8.86
N ARG A 83 8.85 0.35 -7.62
CA ARG A 83 7.94 -0.02 -6.53
C ARG A 83 6.96 1.10 -6.19
N ASP A 84 7.33 2.35 -6.48
CA ASP A 84 6.49 3.54 -6.35
C ASP A 84 5.33 3.60 -7.34
N GLN A 85 5.22 2.67 -8.29
CA GLN A 85 4.12 2.61 -9.26
C GLN A 85 3.00 1.65 -8.85
N LEU A 86 3.23 0.84 -7.80
CA LEU A 86 2.25 -0.11 -7.27
C LEU A 86 1.83 0.30 -5.86
N HIS A 87 0.53 0.49 -5.67
CA HIS A 87 0.00 0.87 -4.37
C HIS A 87 -1.27 0.12 -4.00
N PHE A 88 -1.42 -0.10 -2.70
CA PHE A 88 -2.70 -0.43 -2.10
C PHE A 88 -3.23 0.82 -1.39
N CYS A 89 -4.30 1.41 -1.92
CA CYS A 89 -4.89 2.65 -1.42
C CYS A 89 -6.07 2.33 -0.51
N VAL A 90 -6.08 2.91 0.69
CA VAL A 90 -7.16 2.78 1.68
C VAL A 90 -7.52 4.15 2.23
N GLY A 91 -8.80 4.38 2.50
CA GLY A 91 -9.31 5.58 3.17
C GLY A 91 -10.61 5.27 3.90
N GLU A 92 -11.00 6.11 4.87
CA GLU A 92 -12.18 5.85 5.73
C GLU A 92 -13.52 5.95 5.01
N ASN A 93 -13.58 6.68 3.88
CA ASN A 93 -14.80 6.92 3.11
C ASN A 93 -14.67 6.52 1.64
N GLU A 94 -13.62 5.77 1.32
CA GLU A 94 -13.33 5.34 -0.05
C GLU A 94 -13.23 3.83 -0.12
N ALA A 95 -13.75 3.24 -1.19
CA ALA A 95 -13.52 1.82 -1.45
C ALA A 95 -12.00 1.61 -1.65
N PRO A 96 -11.38 0.67 -0.92
CA PRO A 96 -9.96 0.41 -1.11
C PRO A 96 -9.71 -0.04 -2.55
N ALA A 97 -8.49 0.21 -3.03
CA ALA A 97 -8.15 -0.09 -4.41
C ALA A 97 -6.67 -0.44 -4.57
N PHE A 98 -6.41 -1.33 -5.53
CA PHE A 98 -5.07 -1.55 -6.05
C PHE A 98 -4.82 -0.53 -7.16
N ARG A 99 -3.78 0.29 -7.01
CA ARG A 99 -3.32 1.22 -8.03
C ARG A 99 -2.08 0.67 -8.70
N VAL A 100 -2.15 0.53 -10.03
CA VAL A 100 -1.06 0.13 -10.90
C VAL A 100 -0.85 1.26 -11.89
N ALA A 101 0.20 2.06 -11.73
CA ALA A 101 0.38 3.32 -12.46
C ALA A 101 -0.83 4.24 -12.25
N ASP A 102 -1.44 4.71 -13.35
CA ASP A 102 -2.66 5.52 -13.37
C ASP A 102 -3.95 4.69 -13.25
N HIS A 103 -3.86 3.36 -13.19
CA HIS A 103 -5.04 2.49 -13.19
C HIS A 103 -5.44 2.11 -11.77
N ARG A 104 -6.71 2.36 -11.45
CA ARG A 104 -7.33 1.98 -10.18
C ARG A 104 -8.21 0.75 -10.39
N ILE A 105 -7.96 -0.31 -9.62
CA ILE A 105 -8.76 -1.53 -9.55
C ILE A 105 -9.39 -1.58 -8.17
N GLU A 106 -10.71 -1.43 -8.09
CA GLU A 106 -11.44 -1.51 -6.83
C GLU A 106 -11.32 -2.91 -6.23
N VAL A 107 -11.11 -2.96 -4.92
CA VAL A 107 -11.13 -4.23 -4.18
C VAL A 107 -12.57 -4.72 -4.11
N LYS A 108 -12.78 -6.02 -4.22
CA LYS A 108 -14.10 -6.64 -4.03
C LYS A 108 -14.65 -6.38 -2.62
N ASP A 109 -15.98 -6.31 -2.53
CA ASP A 109 -16.69 -5.92 -1.30
C ASP A 109 -16.45 -6.86 -0.11
N ASP A 110 -16.05 -8.11 -0.37
CA ASP A 110 -15.77 -9.14 0.62
C ASP A 110 -14.44 -8.93 1.37
N TRP A 111 -13.65 -7.92 0.99
CA TRP A 111 -12.37 -7.61 1.64
C TRP A 111 -12.47 -7.40 3.15
N ARG A 112 -13.60 -6.88 3.63
CA ARG A 112 -13.83 -6.63 5.07
C ARG A 112 -13.86 -7.90 5.90
N GLY A 113 -14.17 -9.04 5.28
CA GLY A 113 -14.18 -10.36 5.91
C GLY A 113 -12.84 -11.08 5.84
N LEU A 114 -11.82 -10.50 5.21
CA LEU A 114 -10.53 -11.15 5.07
C LEU A 114 -9.72 -11.11 6.35
N THR A 115 -8.99 -12.19 6.58
CA THR A 115 -7.98 -12.33 7.63
C THR A 115 -6.60 -12.34 6.98
N ALA A 116 -5.55 -12.00 7.74
CA ALA A 116 -4.20 -12.19 7.24
C ALA A 116 -3.97 -13.64 6.82
N SER A 117 -3.23 -13.81 5.73
CA SER A 117 -2.69 -15.13 5.42
C SER A 117 -1.60 -15.48 6.43
N GLU A 118 -1.70 -16.67 7.02
CA GLU A 118 -0.68 -17.23 7.91
C GLU A 118 0.66 -17.45 7.19
N THR A 119 0.65 -17.51 5.85
CA THR A 119 1.83 -17.79 5.03
C THR A 119 2.65 -16.56 4.67
N LEU A 120 2.21 -15.35 5.03
CA LEU A 120 2.96 -14.12 4.71
C LEU A 120 4.31 -14.11 5.40
N THR A 121 5.39 -13.97 4.64
CA THR A 121 6.74 -13.80 5.20
C THR A 121 6.96 -12.34 5.66
N PRO A 122 8.00 -12.07 6.46
CA PRO A 122 8.40 -10.69 6.77
C PRO A 122 8.70 -9.86 5.51
N ASP A 123 9.30 -10.47 4.49
CA ASP A 123 9.58 -9.82 3.20
C ASP A 123 8.30 -9.44 2.46
N ASP A 124 7.30 -10.32 2.46
CA ASP A 124 5.97 -10.03 1.87
C ASP A 124 5.30 -8.87 2.60
N THR A 125 5.33 -8.93 3.93
CA THR A 125 4.79 -7.88 4.81
C THR A 125 5.46 -6.53 4.53
N ALA A 126 6.78 -6.52 4.37
CA ALA A 126 7.55 -5.32 4.06
C ALA A 126 7.18 -4.73 2.69
N ARG A 127 7.07 -5.57 1.64
CA ARG A 127 6.64 -5.11 0.30
C ARG A 127 5.23 -4.54 0.32
N LEU A 128 4.32 -5.21 1.01
CA LEU A 128 2.94 -4.76 1.16
C LEU A 128 2.88 -3.42 1.88
N LEU A 129 3.61 -3.27 2.99
CA LEU A 129 3.64 -2.01 3.75
C LEU A 129 4.23 -0.85 2.93
N LEU A 130 5.28 -1.11 2.16
CA LEU A 130 5.87 -0.11 1.25
C LEU A 130 4.91 0.33 0.14
N SER A 131 4.02 -0.56 -0.29
CA SER A 131 2.95 -0.25 -1.26
C SER A 131 1.74 0.46 -0.64
N LEU A 132 1.58 0.43 0.68
CA LEU A 132 0.40 0.96 1.37
C LEU A 132 0.34 2.49 1.28
N ARG A 133 -0.83 2.99 0.89
CA ARG A 133 -1.20 4.40 0.91
C ARG A 133 -2.47 4.57 1.73
N TYR A 134 -2.41 5.41 2.76
CA TYR A 134 -3.57 5.79 3.55
C TYR A 134 -3.92 7.24 3.27
N GLN A 135 -5.11 7.50 2.74
CA GLN A 135 -5.49 8.84 2.23
C GLN A 135 -4.41 9.41 1.30
N ASP A 136 -3.93 8.57 0.38
CA ASP A 136 -2.82 8.82 -0.55
C ASP A 136 -1.43 9.07 0.08
N LEU A 137 -1.29 9.05 1.40
CA LEU A 137 0.01 9.20 2.08
C LEU A 137 0.77 7.87 2.21
N PRO A 138 2.09 7.84 1.94
CA PRO A 138 2.95 6.68 2.18
C PRO A 138 2.96 6.24 3.64
N VAL A 139 2.32 5.12 3.97
CA VAL A 139 2.26 4.67 5.37
C VAL A 139 3.65 4.35 5.90
N ALA A 140 4.42 3.51 5.20
CA ALA A 140 5.76 3.14 5.67
C ALA A 140 6.68 4.36 5.86
N ALA A 141 6.64 5.34 4.95
CA ALA A 141 7.57 6.47 5.00
C ALA A 141 7.10 7.61 5.93
N GLU A 142 5.79 7.85 6.03
CA GLU A 142 5.24 9.07 6.64
C GLU A 142 4.37 8.83 7.87
N PHE A 143 4.17 7.58 8.32
CA PHE A 143 3.32 7.29 9.48
C PHE A 143 3.73 8.04 10.76
N HIS A 144 5.02 8.28 10.98
CA HIS A 144 5.44 9.15 12.07
C HIS A 144 4.85 10.55 11.96
N ASP A 145 4.85 11.16 10.78
CA ASP A 145 4.47 12.55 10.61
C ASP A 145 2.95 12.73 10.76
N PHE A 146 2.15 11.91 10.07
CA PHE A 146 0.70 12.02 10.14
C PHE A 146 0.09 11.31 11.35
N GLY A 147 0.72 10.25 11.86
CA GLY A 147 0.24 9.47 13.00
C GLY A 147 0.53 10.12 14.35
N VAL A 148 1.57 10.96 14.44
CA VAL A 148 1.89 11.70 15.67
C VAL A 148 1.20 13.07 15.69
N GLY A 149 1.19 13.78 14.56
CA GLY A 149 0.67 15.14 14.48
C GLY A 149 1.47 16.13 15.34
N LEU A 150 0.78 17.17 15.84
CA LEU A 150 1.39 18.21 16.66
C LEU A 150 1.48 17.79 18.14
N LEU A 151 2.66 17.36 18.56
CA LEU A 151 2.98 17.10 19.97
C LEU A 151 3.91 18.17 20.55
N HIS A 152 3.51 18.71 21.71
CA HIS A 152 4.28 19.67 22.50
C HIS A 152 5.38 18.99 23.32
N ASP A 153 5.13 17.77 23.80
CA ASP A 153 6.10 16.91 24.49
C ASP A 153 6.35 15.65 23.66
N ARG A 154 7.62 15.41 23.30
CA ARG A 154 8.05 14.33 22.39
C ARG A 154 8.85 13.26 23.13
N THR A 155 8.26 12.69 24.16
CA THR A 155 8.75 11.46 24.77
C THR A 155 8.38 10.25 23.90
N ALA A 156 9.07 9.13 24.08
CA ALA A 156 8.75 7.90 23.36
C ALA A 156 7.30 7.45 23.64
N ASP A 157 6.86 7.57 24.90
CA ASP A 157 5.51 7.21 25.33
C ASP A 157 4.45 8.13 24.71
N SER A 158 4.69 9.45 24.65
CA SER A 158 3.73 10.39 24.05
C SER A 158 3.59 10.17 22.54
N VAL A 159 4.68 9.85 21.85
CA VAL A 159 4.71 9.50 20.42
C VAL A 159 3.91 8.21 20.18
N LEU A 160 4.22 7.13 20.91
CA LEU A 160 3.52 5.85 20.76
C LEU A 160 2.02 5.98 21.06
N ASN A 161 1.66 6.69 22.13
CA ASN A 161 0.27 6.93 22.47
C ASN A 161 -0.47 7.72 21.39
N SER A 162 0.18 8.70 20.76
CA SER A 162 -0.43 9.48 19.67
C SER A 162 -0.65 8.63 18.42
N GLN A 163 0.33 7.82 18.04
CA GLN A 163 0.22 6.85 16.94
C GLN A 163 -0.90 5.83 17.21
N TRP A 164 -1.02 5.36 18.45
CA TRP A 164 -2.10 4.47 18.88
C TRP A 164 -3.47 5.14 18.74
N LEU A 165 -3.64 6.37 19.25
CA LEU A 165 -4.88 7.14 19.14
C LEU A 165 -5.24 7.47 17.68
N TYR A 166 -4.26 7.66 16.81
CA TYR A 166 -4.49 7.86 15.39
C TYR A 166 -5.09 6.59 14.76
N LEU A 167 -4.52 5.42 15.06
CA LEU A 167 -5.00 4.14 14.55
C LEU A 167 -6.40 3.77 15.08
N VAL A 168 -6.74 4.15 16.32
CA VAL A 168 -8.11 4.05 16.86
C VAL A 168 -9.12 4.79 15.99
N ARG A 169 -8.74 5.95 15.46
CA ARG A 169 -9.57 6.78 14.60
C ARG A 169 -9.48 6.39 13.11
N SER A 170 -8.57 5.47 12.77
CA SER A 170 -8.28 5.06 11.39
C SER A 170 -8.53 3.56 11.17
N PRO A 171 -9.77 3.07 11.34
CA PRO A 171 -10.05 1.65 11.34
C PRO A 171 -9.85 0.96 9.99
N GLU A 172 -10.01 1.64 8.86
CA GLU A 172 -9.72 1.01 7.57
C GLU A 172 -8.20 0.82 7.38
N LEU A 173 -7.37 1.73 7.93
CA LEU A 173 -5.93 1.52 8.01
C LEU A 173 -5.59 0.32 8.89
N VAL A 174 -6.16 0.23 10.09
CA VAL A 174 -5.93 -0.91 11.00
C VAL A 174 -6.29 -2.23 10.34
N ARG A 175 -7.44 -2.29 9.63
CA ARG A 175 -7.84 -3.50 8.90
C ARG A 175 -6.83 -3.89 7.82
N ALA A 176 -6.32 -2.94 7.06
CA ALA A 176 -5.29 -3.21 6.05
C ALA A 176 -3.99 -3.72 6.69
N LEU A 177 -3.54 -3.10 7.80
CA LEU A 177 -2.34 -3.53 8.53
C LEU A 177 -2.52 -4.93 9.13
N GLU A 178 -3.71 -5.21 9.69
CA GLU A 178 -4.05 -6.55 10.16
C GLU A 178 -4.02 -7.56 9.03
N TRP A 179 -4.61 -7.24 7.87
CA TRP A 179 -4.62 -8.10 6.69
C TRP A 179 -3.23 -8.37 6.15
N PHE A 180 -2.31 -7.40 6.26
CA PHE A 180 -0.90 -7.57 5.91
C PHE A 180 -0.10 -8.35 6.98
N GLY A 181 -0.77 -8.79 8.05
CA GLY A 181 -0.18 -9.66 9.07
C GLY A 181 0.67 -8.93 10.10
N LEU A 182 0.55 -7.60 10.24
CA LEU A 182 1.34 -6.84 11.21
C LEU A 182 1.02 -7.20 12.67
N HIS A 183 -0.16 -7.76 12.93
CA HIS A 183 -0.57 -8.20 14.27
C HIS A 183 0.17 -9.45 14.79
N ARG A 184 1.02 -10.09 13.96
CA ARG A 184 1.70 -11.35 14.28
C ARG A 184 2.99 -11.17 15.08
N ASN A 185 3.21 -10.01 15.70
CA ASN A 185 4.37 -9.82 16.56
C ASN A 185 4.33 -10.79 17.76
N ASP A 186 5.40 -11.55 17.91
CA ASP A 186 5.60 -12.48 19.02
C ASP A 186 5.90 -11.74 20.34
N ALA A 187 6.13 -12.49 21.42
CA ALA A 187 6.38 -11.92 22.74
C ALA A 187 7.78 -11.30 22.84
N GLU A 188 8.72 -11.83 22.08
CA GLU A 188 10.11 -11.41 22.00
C GLU A 188 10.30 -10.16 21.11
N GLY A 189 9.34 -9.88 20.24
CA GLY A 189 9.37 -8.77 19.29
C GLY A 189 10.13 -9.08 18.00
N ASP A 190 10.42 -10.36 17.73
CA ASP A 190 11.28 -10.79 16.62
C ASP A 190 10.64 -10.46 15.27
N PHE A 191 9.33 -10.69 15.11
CA PHE A 191 8.65 -10.35 13.86
C PHE A 191 8.68 -8.84 13.56
N ALA A 192 8.40 -7.96 14.54
CA ALA A 192 8.47 -6.51 14.34
C ALA A 192 9.88 -6.05 13.96
N TYR A 193 10.91 -6.63 14.60
CA TYR A 193 12.31 -6.36 14.25
C TYR A 193 12.67 -6.86 12.84
N GLN A 194 12.18 -8.02 12.42
CA GLN A 194 12.40 -8.52 11.06
C GLN A 194 11.75 -7.60 10.02
N VAL A 195 10.52 -7.15 10.26
CA VAL A 195 9.81 -6.23 9.36
C VAL A 195 10.53 -4.88 9.27
N ASP A 196 11.03 -4.32 10.39
CA ASP A 196 11.88 -3.12 10.43
C ASP A 196 13.06 -3.25 9.45
N ARG A 197 13.87 -4.29 9.65
CA ARG A 197 15.07 -4.53 8.85
C ARG A 197 14.78 -4.72 7.36
N GLN A 198 13.68 -5.39 7.03
CA GLN A 198 13.30 -5.61 5.62
C GLN A 198 12.75 -4.33 4.97
N VAL A 199 11.93 -3.55 5.67
CA VAL A 199 11.43 -2.27 5.16
C VAL A 199 12.58 -1.29 4.97
N GLU A 200 13.48 -1.16 5.95
CA GLU A 200 14.68 -0.31 5.84
C GLU A 200 15.49 -0.68 4.60
N LYS A 201 15.85 -1.96 4.45
CA LYS A 201 16.61 -2.46 3.31
C LYS A 201 15.90 -2.17 1.97
N MET A 202 14.63 -2.56 1.84
CA MET A 202 13.88 -2.43 0.59
C MET A 202 13.60 -0.98 0.21
N TYR A 203 13.43 -0.09 1.20
CA TYR A 203 13.24 1.33 0.95
C TYR A 203 14.56 2.01 0.55
N PHE A 204 15.68 1.61 1.15
CA PHE A 204 17.00 2.07 0.73
C PHE A 204 17.29 1.71 -0.73
N GLU A 205 16.95 0.50 -1.17
CA GLU A 205 17.04 0.08 -2.58
C GLU A 205 16.24 0.98 -3.54
N THR A 206 15.23 1.70 -3.04
CA THR A 206 14.34 2.55 -3.83
C THR A 206 14.82 4.00 -3.87
N CYS A 207 15.26 4.55 -2.74
CA CYS A 207 15.56 5.98 -2.59
C CYS A 207 17.04 6.32 -2.38
N ALA A 208 17.89 5.33 -2.12
CA ALA A 208 19.31 5.50 -1.78
C ALA A 208 19.55 6.53 -0.65
N ASN A 209 18.67 6.57 0.34
CA ASN A 209 18.73 7.48 1.48
C ASN A 209 18.59 6.72 2.81
N ASP A 210 19.70 6.63 3.55
CA ASP A 210 19.78 5.88 4.81
C ASP A 210 18.82 6.42 5.89
N GLU A 211 18.72 7.74 6.04
CA GLU A 211 17.85 8.33 7.06
C GLU A 211 16.38 8.07 6.76
N ALA A 212 15.98 8.20 5.50
CA ALA A 212 14.62 7.93 5.06
C ALA A 212 14.28 6.44 5.20
N ALA A 213 15.21 5.55 4.85
CA ALA A 213 15.08 4.11 5.05
C ALA A 213 14.95 3.73 6.54
N ALA A 214 15.82 4.27 7.40
CA ALA A 214 15.78 4.01 8.84
C ALA A 214 14.51 4.56 9.49
N ARG A 215 13.92 5.65 8.97
CA ARG A 215 12.61 6.12 9.41
C ARG A 215 11.50 5.17 8.96
N ALA A 216 11.55 4.70 7.72
CA ALA A 216 10.54 3.79 7.19
C ALA A 216 10.51 2.45 7.94
N GLY A 217 11.69 1.89 8.24
CA GLY A 217 11.81 0.69 9.07
C GLY A 217 11.22 0.89 10.47
N ARG A 218 11.59 1.98 11.16
CA ARG A 218 11.04 2.31 12.49
C ARG A 218 9.52 2.50 12.50
N ASN A 219 8.96 3.11 11.46
CA ASN A 219 7.50 3.20 11.29
C ASN A 219 6.88 1.81 11.20
N ALA A 220 7.48 0.91 10.42
CA ALA A 220 7.01 -0.46 10.28
C ALA A 220 7.05 -1.23 11.59
N MET A 221 8.13 -1.08 12.37
CA MET A 221 8.27 -1.68 13.70
C MET A 221 7.15 -1.19 14.65
N ASN A 222 6.96 0.13 14.75
CA ASN A 222 5.95 0.72 15.61
C ASN A 222 4.54 0.25 15.22
N LEU A 223 4.25 0.20 13.91
CA LEU A 223 2.97 -0.30 13.40
C LEU A 223 2.74 -1.77 13.79
N ALA A 224 3.75 -2.63 13.66
CA ALA A 224 3.63 -4.04 14.06
C ALA A 224 3.34 -4.18 15.57
N ILE A 225 4.08 -3.45 16.41
CA ILE A 225 3.88 -3.46 17.86
C ILE A 225 2.48 -2.97 18.22
N ILE A 226 2.07 -1.81 17.69
CA ILE A 226 0.78 -1.20 18.02
C ILE A 226 -0.37 -2.09 17.54
N VAL A 227 -0.33 -2.57 16.31
CA VAL A 227 -1.41 -3.40 15.73
C VAL A 227 -1.53 -4.74 16.47
N THR A 228 -0.41 -5.36 16.87
CA THR A 228 -0.45 -6.55 17.74
C THR A 228 -1.16 -6.26 19.06
N GLU A 229 -0.85 -5.14 19.71
CA GLU A 229 -1.48 -4.78 20.99
C GLU A 229 -2.97 -4.49 20.82
N MET A 230 -3.36 -3.82 19.74
CA MET A 230 -4.77 -3.54 19.43
C MET A 230 -5.57 -4.82 19.19
N VAL A 231 -4.98 -5.83 18.55
CA VAL A 231 -5.62 -7.14 18.36
C VAL A 231 -5.69 -7.92 19.68
N ARG A 232 -4.64 -7.89 20.52
CA ARG A 232 -4.64 -8.52 21.85
C ARG A 232 -5.68 -7.89 22.79
N THR A 233 -5.89 -6.59 22.69
CA THR A 233 -6.83 -5.81 23.51
C THR A 233 -8.11 -5.42 22.76
N ARG A 234 -8.52 -6.22 21.77
CA ARG A 234 -9.60 -5.89 20.81
C ARG A 234 -10.89 -5.41 21.47
N GLU A 235 -11.29 -5.98 22.59
CA GLU A 235 -12.48 -5.53 23.35
C GLU A 235 -12.32 -4.09 23.89
N THR A 236 -11.13 -3.75 24.42
CA THR A 236 -10.81 -2.40 24.89
C THR A 236 -10.69 -1.43 23.72
N PHE A 237 -10.07 -1.88 22.62
CA PHE A 237 -9.96 -1.13 21.39
C PHE A 237 -11.34 -0.76 20.81
N ASP A 238 -12.25 -1.72 20.69
CA ASP A 238 -13.59 -1.51 20.17
C ASP A 238 -14.43 -0.61 21.09
N ALA A 239 -14.25 -0.73 22.41
CA ALA A 239 -14.90 0.14 23.39
C ALA A 239 -14.43 1.60 23.27
N ILE A 240 -13.12 1.85 23.18
CA ILE A 240 -12.57 3.20 23.03
C ILE A 240 -13.00 3.81 21.69
N ARG A 241 -12.96 3.02 20.60
CA ARG A 241 -13.47 3.45 19.28
C ARG A 241 -14.95 3.84 19.31
N ALA A 242 -15.78 3.14 20.09
CA ALA A 242 -17.19 3.48 20.25
C ALA A 242 -17.40 4.79 21.03
N VAL A 243 -16.50 5.13 21.97
CA VAL A 243 -16.51 6.40 22.70
C VAL A 243 -16.07 7.56 21.80
N GLU A 244 -14.96 7.41 21.08
CA GLU A 244 -14.43 8.43 20.16
C GLU A 244 -15.47 8.80 19.08
N ARG A 245 -16.13 7.81 18.47
CA ARG A 245 -17.19 8.07 17.48
C ARG A 245 -18.40 8.82 18.04
N ARG A 246 -18.65 8.75 19.36
CA ARG A 246 -19.72 9.51 20.02
C ARG A 246 -19.29 10.93 20.36
N ALA A 247 -18.00 11.18 20.54
CA ALA A 247 -17.44 12.51 20.79
C ALA A 247 -17.42 13.40 19.54
N ASP A 248 -17.28 12.80 18.35
CA ASP A 248 -17.31 13.48 17.04
C ASP A 248 -18.72 13.79 16.50
N ILE A 249 -19.79 13.47 17.25
CA ILE A 249 -21.16 13.90 16.89
C ILE A 249 -21.32 15.37 17.30
N PRO A 250 -21.54 16.31 16.36
CA PRO A 250 -21.93 17.67 16.75
C PRO A 250 -23.23 17.57 17.53
N ARG A 251 -23.21 18.00 18.80
CA ARG A 251 -24.47 18.22 19.52
C ARG A 251 -25.23 19.31 18.76
N ALA A 252 -26.39 18.93 18.23
CA ALA A 252 -27.34 19.81 17.55
C ALA A 252 -27.70 21.03 18.41
#